data_AF-A0A087AIH0-F1
#
_entry.id   AF-A0A087AIH0-F1
#
_cell.length_a   1.000
_cell.length_b   1.000
_cell.length_c   1.000
_cell.angle_alpha   90.00
_cell.angle_beta   90.00
_cell.angle_gamma   90.00
#
_symmetry.space_group_name_H-M   'P 1'
#
loop_
_entity.id
_entity.type
_entity.pdbx_description
1 polymer ?
#
loop_
_entity_poly.entity_id
_entity_poly.type
_entity_poly.pdbx_seq_one_letter_code
_entity_poly.pdbx_strand_id
1 'polypeptide(L)'
;MTSGGGTFSAEEVAYLKTLPAVADATARRITYTEAFKAYCVERYGEGVSPVSLFREAGLDPSLIGYKRIECAIARWRKAMGVPTVRKPRSARTAPGTTPFSPGKAPLAGEPVLTGEQGDIRDLLIYQQVRRIDELERQVLDLSSRLEQLDKSEVHPGA
;
A
#
# COMPACT_ATOMS: atom_id res chain seq x y z
N MET A 1 11.35 3.36 25.30
CA MET A 1 10.22 4.13 24.76
C MET A 1 10.72 4.91 23.55
N THR A 2 10.47 4.43 22.34
CA THR A 2 10.91 5.10 21.10
C THR A 2 9.68 5.72 20.49
N SER A 3 9.29 6.85 21.08
CA SER A 3 8.13 7.63 20.72
C SER A 3 8.31 8.18 19.31
N GLY A 4 7.24 8.18 18.51
CA GLY A 4 7.20 8.67 17.13
C GLY A 4 7.43 10.18 16.96
N GLY A 5 8.52 10.73 17.52
CA GLY A 5 8.83 12.15 17.55
C GLY A 5 10.31 12.44 17.83
N GLY A 6 11.14 12.37 16.79
CA GLY A 6 12.20 13.36 16.62
C GLY A 6 13.63 12.86 16.46
N THR A 7 14.09 11.89 17.25
CA THR A 7 15.50 11.44 17.20
C THR A 7 15.71 10.00 17.66
N PHE A 8 16.59 9.26 16.99
CA PHE A 8 17.13 7.98 17.40
C PHE A 8 18.21 8.16 18.48
N SER A 9 18.21 7.26 19.46
CA SER A 9 19.27 7.08 20.45
C SER A 9 20.59 6.68 19.78
N ALA A 10 21.71 6.93 20.44
CA ALA A 10 23.03 6.50 19.97
C ALA A 10 23.08 4.97 19.75
N GLU A 11 22.41 4.20 20.60
CA GLU A 11 22.29 2.74 20.47
C GLU A 11 21.48 2.34 19.24
N GLU A 12 20.36 3.02 18.99
CA GLU A 12 19.53 2.78 17.80
C GLU A 12 20.27 3.14 16.52
N VAL A 13 21.04 4.24 16.52
CA VAL A 13 21.88 4.62 15.38
C VAL A 13 22.97 3.59 15.13
N ALA A 14 23.63 3.09 16.19
CA ALA A 14 24.63 2.04 16.08
C ALA A 14 24.01 0.76 15.50
N TYR A 15 22.84 0.35 15.99
CA TYR A 15 22.10 -0.80 15.45
C TYR A 15 21.74 -0.60 13.98
N LEU A 16 21.18 0.55 13.61
CA LEU A 16 20.80 0.83 12.22
C LEU A 16 22.01 0.76 11.26
N LYS A 17 23.20 1.15 11.71
CA LYS A 17 24.44 1.06 10.91
C LYS A 17 24.94 -0.37 10.68
N THR A 18 24.49 -1.34 11.48
CA THR A 18 24.84 -2.76 11.27
C THR A 18 24.02 -3.42 10.16
N LEU A 19 22.88 -2.82 9.77
CA LEU A 19 21.96 -3.42 8.82
C LEU A 19 22.41 -3.22 7.37
N PRO A 20 22.39 -4.26 6.52
CA PRO A 20 22.82 -4.14 5.11
C PRO A 20 21.87 -3.26 4.27
N ALA A 21 20.65 -3.01 4.75
CA ALA A 21 19.68 -2.12 4.12
C ALA A 21 20.01 -0.62 4.31
N VAL A 22 20.90 -0.30 5.26
CA VAL A 22 21.20 1.09 5.67
C VAL A 22 22.61 1.46 5.20
N ALA A 23 22.71 2.51 4.40
CA ALA A 23 23.98 3.08 3.98
C ALA A 23 24.60 3.98 5.06
N ASP A 24 23.76 4.76 5.74
CA ASP A 24 24.15 5.55 6.91
C ASP A 24 22.94 5.89 7.78
N ALA A 25 23.16 6.06 9.07
CA ALA A 25 22.14 6.49 10.02
C ALA A 25 22.67 7.61 10.91
N THR A 26 21.83 8.62 11.10
CA THR A 26 22.03 9.72 12.04
C THR A 26 20.86 9.74 13.01
N ALA A 27 20.97 10.55 14.07
CA ALA A 27 19.88 10.72 15.03
C ALA A 27 18.54 11.10 14.37
N ARG A 28 18.51 11.72 13.18
CA ARG A 28 17.23 12.13 12.53
C ARG A 28 16.94 11.45 11.21
N ARG A 29 17.96 10.99 10.51
CA ARG A 29 17.86 10.55 9.11
C ARG A 29 18.47 9.18 8.94
N ILE A 30 17.77 8.33 8.20
CA ILE A 30 18.28 7.06 7.69
C ILE A 30 18.49 7.23 6.20
N THR A 31 19.69 6.92 5.74
CA THR A 31 20.06 6.80 4.33
C THR A 31 20.06 5.31 3.99
N TYR A 32 19.16 4.92 3.09
CA TYR A 32 19.04 3.53 2.65
C TYR A 32 19.94 3.27 1.46
N THR A 33 20.41 2.02 1.33
CA THR A 33 21.17 1.59 0.15
C THR A 33 20.30 1.58 -1.10
N GLU A 34 20.88 1.83 -2.28
CA GLU A 34 20.11 1.80 -3.54
C GLU A 34 19.53 0.41 -3.82
N ALA A 35 20.29 -0.64 -3.51
CA ALA A 35 19.84 -2.03 -3.64
C ALA A 35 18.56 -2.31 -2.84
N PHE A 36 18.52 -1.85 -1.57
CA PHE A 36 17.34 -2.02 -0.73
C PHE A 36 16.13 -1.24 -1.26
N LYS A 37 16.34 -0.02 -1.78
CA LYS A 37 15.26 0.77 -2.39
C LYS A 37 14.66 0.06 -3.59
N ALA A 38 15.49 -0.49 -4.48
CA ALA A 38 15.06 -1.20 -5.67
C ALA A 38 14.27 -2.46 -5.29
N TYR A 39 14.81 -3.27 -4.39
CA TYR A 39 14.14 -4.45 -3.82
C TYR A 39 12.76 -4.11 -3.24
N CYS A 40 12.66 -3.05 -2.43
CA CYS A 40 11.38 -2.65 -1.86
C CYS A 40 10.37 -2.21 -2.90
N VAL A 41 10.79 -1.47 -3.94
CA VAL A 41 9.89 -0.97 -4.98
C VAL A 41 9.36 -2.10 -5.87
N GLU A 42 10.23 -3.04 -6.24
CA GLU A 42 9.88 -4.23 -7.04
C GLU A 42 8.85 -5.10 -6.30
N ARG A 43 9.19 -5.54 -5.08
CA ARG A 43 8.33 -6.44 -4.27
C ARG A 43 7.01 -5.78 -3.87
N TYR A 44 7.02 -4.46 -3.65
CA TYR A 44 5.79 -3.72 -3.44
C TYR A 44 4.89 -3.71 -4.68
N GLY A 45 5.47 -3.68 -5.89
CA GLY A 45 4.75 -3.83 -7.16
C GLY A 45 4.08 -5.19 -7.31
N GLU A 46 4.66 -6.24 -6.73
CA GLU A 46 4.08 -7.59 -6.65
C GLU A 46 2.98 -7.72 -5.58
N GLY A 47 2.67 -6.65 -4.84
CA GLY A 47 1.65 -6.63 -3.80
C GLY A 47 2.15 -7.00 -2.40
N VAL A 48 3.46 -7.12 -2.18
CA VAL A 48 4.01 -7.36 -0.84
C VAL A 48 3.88 -6.12 0.04
N SER A 49 3.54 -6.34 1.31
CA SER A 49 3.40 -5.26 2.29
C SER A 49 4.73 -4.56 2.55
N PRO A 50 4.78 -3.21 2.47
CA PRO A 50 5.91 -2.37 2.90
C PRO A 50 6.47 -2.74 4.28
N VAL A 51 5.57 -3.02 5.22
CA VAL A 51 5.91 -3.27 6.61
C VAL A 51 6.68 -4.59 6.74
N SER A 52 6.29 -5.61 5.99
CA SER A 52 6.97 -6.91 5.99
C SER A 52 8.38 -6.80 5.43
N LEU A 53 8.55 -6.10 4.30
CA LEU A 53 9.86 -5.88 3.67
C LEU A 53 10.85 -5.16 4.60
N PHE A 54 10.38 -4.17 5.34
CA PHE A 54 11.21 -3.44 6.29
C PHE A 54 11.50 -4.29 7.54
N ARG A 55 10.52 -5.05 8.05
CA ARG A 55 10.74 -5.96 9.17
C ARG A 55 11.77 -7.03 8.86
N GLU A 56 11.73 -7.63 7.66
CA GLU A 56 12.73 -8.61 7.19
C GLU A 56 14.14 -8.02 7.16
N ALA A 57 14.28 -6.74 6.86
CA ALA A 57 15.55 -6.01 6.86
C ALA A 57 16.00 -5.51 8.24
N GLY A 58 15.31 -5.90 9.33
CA GLY A 58 15.61 -5.46 10.70
C GLY A 58 15.14 -4.04 11.03
N LEU A 59 14.33 -3.44 10.15
CA LEU A 59 13.83 -2.07 10.21
C LEU A 59 12.36 -2.06 10.72
N ASP A 60 12.13 -2.53 11.94
CA ASP A 60 10.77 -2.72 12.47
C ASP A 60 9.97 -1.40 12.52
N PRO A 61 8.65 -1.41 12.22
CA PRO A 61 7.80 -0.21 12.31
C PRO A 61 7.79 0.46 13.67
N SER A 62 8.08 -0.26 14.75
CA SER A 62 8.16 0.30 16.12
C SER A 62 9.42 1.15 16.31
N LEU A 63 10.50 0.85 15.57
CA LEU A 63 11.76 1.59 15.58
C LEU A 63 11.71 2.80 14.65
N ILE A 64 11.23 2.60 13.41
CA ILE A 64 11.29 3.65 12.37
C ILE A 64 9.99 4.45 12.27
N GLY A 65 8.86 3.85 12.62
CA GLY A 65 7.53 4.42 12.48
C GLY A 65 6.86 4.04 11.15
N TYR A 66 5.62 3.54 11.24
CA TYR A 66 4.77 3.17 10.10
C TYR A 66 4.72 4.25 9.01
N LYS A 67 4.51 5.52 9.41
CA LYS A 67 4.40 6.62 8.45
C LYS A 67 5.68 6.87 7.66
N ARG A 68 6.84 6.65 8.29
CA ARG A 68 8.13 6.84 7.64
C ARG A 68 8.40 5.77 6.59
N ILE A 69 7.96 4.53 6.85
CA ILE A 69 8.01 3.41 5.89
C ILE A 69 7.14 3.73 4.66
N GLU A 70 5.87 4.13 4.86
CA GLU A 70 4.98 4.52 3.76
C GLU A 70 5.56 5.66 2.90
N CYS A 71 6.01 6.73 3.56
CA CYS A 71 6.58 7.89 2.88
C CYS A 71 7.89 7.55 2.14
N ALA A 72 8.68 6.60 2.64
CA ALA A 72 9.91 6.15 1.99
C ALA A 72 9.60 5.45 0.66
N ILE A 73 8.71 4.45 0.66
CA ILE A 73 8.32 3.73 -0.56
C ILE A 73 7.65 4.66 -1.56
N ALA A 74 6.74 5.53 -1.13
CA ALA A 74 6.10 6.49 -2.01
C ALA A 74 7.12 7.40 -2.72
N ARG A 75 8.16 7.85 -1.98
CA ARG A 75 9.26 8.64 -2.54
C ARG A 75 10.10 7.84 -3.53
N TRP A 76 10.44 6.59 -3.23
CA TRP A 76 11.27 5.76 -4.10
C TRP A 76 10.56 5.37 -5.38
N ARG A 77 9.28 5.01 -5.30
CA ARG A 77 8.44 4.79 -6.49
C ARG A 77 8.46 5.99 -7.43
N LYS A 78 8.27 7.19 -6.87
CA LYS A 78 8.34 8.44 -7.64
C LYS A 78 9.72 8.66 -8.27
N ALA A 79 10.79 8.39 -7.53
CA ALA A 79 12.17 8.58 -8.02
C ALA A 79 12.54 7.57 -9.12
N MET A 80 12.02 6.34 -9.04
CA MET A 80 12.26 5.27 -10.01
C MET A 80 11.28 5.28 -11.20
N GLY A 81 10.46 6.32 -11.32
CA GLY A 81 9.48 6.42 -12.41
C GLY A 81 8.36 5.38 -12.34
N VAL A 82 8.22 4.64 -11.23
CA VAL A 82 7.12 3.69 -11.06
C VAL A 82 5.84 4.50 -10.86
N PRO A 83 4.85 4.39 -11.78
CA PRO A 83 3.64 5.17 -11.69
C PRO A 83 2.97 4.91 -10.34
N THR A 84 2.85 5.99 -9.56
CA THR A 84 2.07 6.02 -8.32
C THR A 84 0.69 6.53 -8.71
N VAL A 85 -0.32 5.73 -8.40
CA VAL A 85 -1.72 6.16 -8.49
C VAL A 85 -1.89 7.29 -7.50
N ARG A 86 -1.84 8.53 -7.99
CA ARG A 86 -2.20 9.69 -7.18
C ARG A 86 -3.68 9.54 -6.87
N LYS A 87 -4.02 9.25 -5.61
CA LYS A 87 -5.40 9.37 -5.13
C LYS A 87 -5.84 10.82 -5.44
N PRO A 88 -6.91 11.06 -6.22
CA PRO A 88 -7.41 12.41 -6.38
C PRO A 88 -7.66 12.94 -4.98
N ARG A 89 -7.05 14.08 -4.67
CA ARG A 89 -7.21 14.75 -3.39
C ARG A 89 -8.69 15.12 -3.34
N SER A 90 -9.50 14.35 -2.61
CA SER A 90 -10.92 14.62 -2.43
C SER A 90 -11.03 16.09 -2.05
N ALA A 91 -11.60 16.90 -2.95
CA ALA A 91 -11.80 18.30 -2.70
C ALA A 91 -12.59 18.38 -1.40
N ARG A 92 -11.96 18.89 -0.33
CA ARG A 92 -12.71 19.30 0.84
C ARG A 92 -13.62 20.40 0.36
N THR A 93 -14.91 20.10 0.24
CA THR A 93 -15.97 21.09 0.24
C THR A 93 -15.79 21.89 1.53
N ALA A 94 -15.22 23.09 1.41
CA ALA A 94 -15.26 24.07 2.49
C ALA A 94 -16.71 24.60 2.56
N PRO A 95 -17.39 24.54 3.71
CA PRO A 95 -18.65 25.23 3.86
C PRO A 95 -18.37 26.69 4.26
N GLY A 96 -18.92 27.63 3.49
CA GLY A 96 -19.16 29.00 3.94
C GLY A 96 -18.05 30.02 3.64
N THR A 97 -18.06 30.59 2.44
CA THR A 97 -17.80 32.03 2.28
C THR A 97 -18.68 32.53 1.14
N THR A 98 -19.49 33.53 1.44
CA THR A 98 -20.52 34.14 0.60
C THR A 98 -19.97 34.80 -0.67
N PRO A 99 -20.74 34.90 -1.77
CA PRO A 99 -20.29 35.53 -2.99
C PRO A 99 -20.73 37.01 -3.05
N PHE A 100 -19.78 37.92 -3.17
CA PHE A 100 -20.03 39.26 -3.76
C PHE A 100 -18.74 39.83 -4.36
N SER A 101 -18.53 39.58 -5.65
CA SER A 101 -18.37 40.66 -6.64
C SER A 101 -18.11 40.09 -8.05
N PRO A 102 -18.65 40.74 -9.10
CA PRO A 102 -18.68 40.21 -10.46
C PRO A 102 -17.48 40.71 -11.29
N GLY A 103 -17.03 39.91 -12.25
CA GLY A 103 -16.05 40.41 -13.22
C GLY A 103 -15.47 39.38 -14.17
N LYS A 104 -16.14 39.24 -15.33
CA LYS A 104 -15.65 38.71 -16.63
C LYS A 104 -15.46 37.20 -16.80
N ALA A 105 -16.40 36.63 -17.55
CA ALA A 105 -16.25 35.45 -18.42
C ALA A 105 -15.94 35.92 -19.87
N PRO A 106 -15.86 35.02 -20.88
CA PRO A 106 -15.27 33.68 -20.97
C PRO A 106 -14.28 33.60 -22.17
N LEU A 107 -13.70 32.43 -22.46
CA LEU A 107 -13.30 31.91 -23.80
C LEU A 107 -12.43 30.66 -23.55
N ALA A 108 -12.97 29.44 -23.68
CA ALA A 108 -13.04 28.62 -24.91
C ALA A 108 -11.95 27.52 -24.89
N GLY A 109 -12.36 26.26 -25.09
CA GLY A 109 -11.43 25.16 -25.41
C GLY A 109 -11.69 23.84 -24.70
N GLU A 110 -12.66 23.08 -25.23
CA GLU A 110 -12.69 21.61 -25.38
C GLU A 110 -12.92 20.69 -24.14
N PRO A 111 -13.87 19.74 -24.22
CA PRO A 111 -13.98 18.65 -23.27
C PRO A 111 -12.91 17.61 -23.60
N VAL A 112 -11.78 17.68 -22.90
CA VAL A 112 -10.79 16.60 -22.92
C VAL A 112 -11.40 15.39 -22.20
N LEU A 113 -12.04 14.53 -22.99
CA LEU A 113 -12.28 13.13 -22.66
C LEU A 113 -10.92 12.44 -22.63
N THR A 114 -10.32 12.27 -21.46
CA THR A 114 -9.24 11.29 -21.29
C THR A 114 -9.65 10.31 -20.22
N GLY A 115 -10.28 9.24 -20.70
CA GLY A 115 -10.52 8.03 -19.94
C GLY A 115 -9.20 7.37 -19.62
N GLU A 116 -8.66 7.64 -18.44
CA GLU A 116 -7.54 6.91 -17.84
C GLU A 116 -7.80 6.67 -16.35
N GLN A 117 -9.07 6.45 -15.99
CA GLN A 117 -9.50 6.00 -14.66
C GLN A 117 -10.07 4.58 -14.66
N GLY A 118 -10.18 3.94 -15.83
CA GLY A 118 -10.60 2.55 -15.97
C GLY A 118 -9.55 1.60 -15.41
N ASP A 119 -8.31 1.68 -15.86
CA ASP A 119 -7.44 0.49 -15.83
C ASP A 119 -7.02 -0.03 -14.45
N ILE A 120 -6.83 0.83 -13.44
CA ILE A 120 -6.39 0.37 -12.11
C ILE A 120 -7.58 -0.04 -11.24
N ARG A 121 -8.67 0.72 -11.32
CA ARG A 121 -9.93 0.32 -10.67
C ARG A 121 -10.37 -1.01 -11.27
N ASP A 122 -10.32 -1.11 -12.59
CA ASP A 122 -10.74 -2.29 -13.32
C ASP A 122 -9.79 -3.46 -13.07
N LEU A 123 -8.48 -3.23 -12.91
CA LEU A 123 -7.54 -4.28 -12.50
C LEU A 123 -7.79 -4.75 -11.06
N LEU A 124 -8.05 -3.84 -10.11
CA LEU A 124 -8.38 -4.21 -8.73
C LEU A 124 -9.72 -4.92 -8.65
N ILE A 125 -10.72 -4.47 -9.42
CA ILE A 125 -12.01 -5.15 -9.56
C ILE A 125 -11.77 -6.53 -10.17
N TYR A 126 -10.96 -6.65 -11.23
CA TYR A 126 -10.67 -7.93 -11.87
C TYR A 126 -9.95 -8.89 -10.92
N GLN A 127 -8.99 -8.38 -10.13
CA GLN A 127 -8.30 -9.16 -9.10
C GLN A 127 -9.25 -9.58 -7.97
N GLN A 128 -10.16 -8.68 -7.54
CA GLN A 128 -11.16 -8.98 -6.54
C GLN A 128 -12.18 -10.01 -7.04
N VAL A 129 -12.66 -9.90 -8.27
CA VAL A 129 -13.59 -10.85 -8.90
C VAL A 129 -12.94 -12.24 -8.99
N ARG A 130 -11.71 -12.32 -9.50
CA ARG A 130 -10.93 -13.58 -9.53
C ARG A 130 -10.81 -14.23 -8.15
N ARG A 131 -10.58 -13.41 -7.10
CA ARG A 131 -10.47 -13.90 -5.73
C ARG A 131 -11.82 -14.36 -5.18
N ILE A 132 -12.91 -13.69 -5.52
CA ILE A 132 -14.27 -14.08 -5.14
C ILE A 132 -14.61 -15.42 -5.80
N ASP A 133 -14.41 -15.58 -7.11
CA ASP A 133 -14.69 -16.83 -7.83
C ASP A 133 -13.94 -18.03 -7.23
N GLU A 134 -12.68 -17.82 -6.84
CA GLU A 134 -11.86 -18.84 -6.19
C GLU A 134 -12.41 -19.20 -4.81
N LEU A 135 -12.75 -18.20 -4.01
CA LEU A 135 -13.34 -18.42 -2.68
C LEU A 135 -14.71 -19.09 -2.79
N GLU A 136 -15.54 -18.71 -3.75
CA GLU A 136 -16.85 -19.33 -4.00
C GLU A 136 -16.71 -20.79 -4.41
N ARG A 137 -15.73 -21.13 -5.28
CA ARG A 137 -15.43 -22.54 -5.61
C ARG A 137 -15.00 -23.33 -4.38
N GLN A 138 -14.15 -22.76 -3.53
CA GLN A 138 -13.70 -23.41 -2.30
C GLN A 138 -14.87 -23.65 -1.34
N VAL A 139 -15.77 -22.67 -1.20
CA VAL A 139 -16.99 -22.82 -0.39
C VAL A 139 -17.87 -23.94 -0.95
N LEU A 140 -18.07 -24.01 -2.27
CA LEU A 140 -18.87 -25.07 -2.90
C LEU A 140 -18.25 -26.46 -2.75
N ASP A 141 -16.93 -26.59 -2.91
CA ASP A 141 -16.23 -27.86 -2.71
C ASP A 141 -16.31 -28.30 -1.25
N LEU A 142 -16.04 -27.39 -0.32
CA LEU A 142 -16.14 -27.68 1.12
C LEU A 142 -17.56 -28.04 1.54
N SER A 143 -18.58 -27.33 1.04
CA SER A 143 -19.97 -27.66 1.34
C SER A 143 -20.35 -29.03 0.78
N SER A 144 -19.92 -29.37 -0.44
CA SER A 144 -20.20 -30.68 -1.04
C SER A 144 -19.51 -31.83 -0.27
N ARG A 145 -18.26 -31.63 0.16
CA ARG A 145 -17.55 -32.61 1.01
C ARG A 145 -18.25 -32.81 2.35
N LEU A 146 -18.73 -31.73 2.97
CA LEU A 146 -19.51 -31.84 4.21
C LEU A 146 -20.80 -32.63 3.99
N GLU A 147 -21.53 -32.41 2.89
CA GLU A 147 -22.73 -33.19 2.55
C GLU A 147 -22.43 -34.66 2.26
N GLN A 148 -21.29 -34.96 1.63
CA GLN A 148 -20.87 -36.35 1.38
C GLN A 148 -20.51 -37.06 2.67
N LEU A 149 -19.81 -36.38 3.59
CA LEU A 149 -19.49 -36.90 4.91
C LEU A 149 -20.77 -37.15 5.72
N ASP A 150 -21.70 -36.20 5.73
CA ASP A 150 -23.00 -36.34 6.39
C ASP A 150 -23.80 -37.53 5.80
N LYS A 151 -23.84 -37.69 4.47
CA LYS A 151 -24.46 -38.85 3.81
C LYS A 151 -23.77 -40.17 4.13
N SER A 152 -22.45 -40.16 4.33
CA SER A 152 -21.69 -41.37 4.70
C SER A 152 -21.90 -41.78 6.16
N GLU A 153 -22.14 -40.82 7.05
CA GLU A 153 -22.47 -41.06 8.46
C GLU A 153 -23.92 -41.58 8.65
N VAL A 154 -24.82 -41.34 7.68
CA VAL A 154 -26.21 -41.82 7.70
C VAL A 154 -26.36 -43.27 7.15
N HIS A 155 -25.28 -43.91 6.69
CA HIS A 155 -25.30 -45.28 6.18
C HIS A 155 -24.31 -46.29 6.82
N PRO A 156 -24.27 -46.43 8.17
CA PRO A 156 -23.82 -47.65 8.80
C PRO A 156 -25.04 -48.50 9.21
N GLY A 157 -25.37 -49.51 8.41
CA GLY A 157 -26.20 -50.63 8.85
C GLY A 157 -27.56 -50.77 8.16
N ALA A 158 -27.55 -51.28 6.93
CA ALA A 158 -28.54 -52.28 6.50
C ALA A 158 -27.96 -53.68 6.76
#